data_AF-E1QMH3-F1
#
_entry.id   AF-E1QMH3-F1
#
_cell.length_a   1.000
_cell.length_b   1.000
_cell.length_c   1.000
_cell.angle_alpha   90.00
_cell.angle_beta   90.00
_cell.angle_gamma   90.00
#
_symmetry.space_group_name_H-M   'P 1'
#
loop_
_entity.id
_entity.type
_entity.pdbx_description
1 polymer ?
#
loop_
_entity_poly.entity_id
_entity_poly.type
_entity_poly.pdbx_seq_one_letter_code
_entity_poly.pdbx_strand_id
1 'polypeptide(L)'
;MKFFRRKKASPSTEELIGRAKAIEPLVDKLCQDIVRAHRDALLAHEVTYVVPAVWGVSPQGPLNDEQKAIHAKVAQVVDQVMAIIDMRRAQPAQEYAVAYLLRGLIISKVAFQIEGLKYHLMCMNAPRGGPDMTQRDFETMGNA
;
A
#
# COMPACT_ATOMS: atom_id res chain seq x y z
N MET A 1 -35.33 23.44 -28.64
CA MET A 1 -35.22 21.98 -28.45
C MET A 1 -34.85 21.69 -27.00
N LYS A 2 -35.71 21.02 -26.23
CA LYS A 2 -35.39 20.60 -24.85
C LYS A 2 -34.63 19.28 -24.91
N PHE A 3 -33.34 19.30 -24.59
CA PHE A 3 -32.52 18.09 -24.48
C PHE A 3 -32.90 17.32 -23.21
N PHE A 4 -33.58 16.19 -23.37
CA PHE A 4 -33.85 15.24 -22.29
C PHE A 4 -32.54 14.56 -21.87
N ARG A 5 -31.97 14.99 -20.74
CA ARG A 5 -30.80 14.33 -20.13
C ARG A 5 -31.27 13.10 -19.35
N ARG A 6 -31.14 11.91 -19.95
CA ARG A 6 -31.42 10.62 -19.29
C ARG A 6 -30.48 10.48 -18.08
N LYS A 7 -31.02 10.45 -16.85
CA LYS A 7 -30.23 10.12 -15.65
C LYS A 7 -29.76 8.66 -15.77
N LYS A 8 -28.45 8.43 -15.68
CA LYS A 8 -27.86 7.09 -15.65
C LYS A 8 -28.32 6.40 -14.36
N ALA A 9 -28.81 5.17 -14.45
CA ALA A 9 -29.23 4.40 -13.27
C ALA A 9 -28.03 4.21 -12.33
N SER A 10 -28.29 4.23 -11.02
CA SER A 10 -27.29 3.91 -10.00
C SER A 10 -26.85 2.45 -10.15
N PRO A 11 -25.56 2.15 -9.95
CA PRO A 11 -25.06 0.78 -10.06
C PRO A 11 -25.75 -0.15 -9.04
N SER A 12 -25.97 -1.40 -9.44
CA SER A 12 -26.55 -2.42 -8.55
C SER A 12 -25.54 -2.86 -7.47
N THR A 13 -26.02 -3.46 -6.39
CA THR A 13 -25.16 -4.02 -5.33
C THR A 13 -24.18 -5.07 -5.90
N GLU A 14 -24.61 -5.90 -6.84
CA GLU A 14 -23.75 -6.91 -7.48
C GLU A 14 -22.64 -6.26 -8.32
N GLU A 15 -22.94 -5.18 -9.04
CA GLU A 15 -21.95 -4.42 -9.79
C GLU A 15 -20.93 -3.76 -8.86
N LEU A 16 -21.37 -3.24 -7.71
CA LEU A 16 -20.49 -2.66 -6.70
C LEU A 16 -19.56 -3.72 -6.08
N ILE A 17 -20.09 -4.89 -5.74
CA ILE A 17 -19.29 -6.02 -5.23
C ILE A 17 -18.30 -6.50 -6.29
N GLY A 18 -18.72 -6.62 -7.54
CA GLY A 18 -17.86 -7.02 -8.66
C GLY A 18 -16.68 -6.06 -8.85
N ARG A 19 -16.92 -4.74 -8.76
CA ARG A 19 -15.87 -3.73 -8.79
C ARG A 19 -14.92 -3.85 -7.61
N ALA A 20 -15.43 -4.03 -6.39
CA ALA A 20 -14.61 -4.18 -5.19
C ALA A 20 -13.67 -5.39 -5.28
N LYS A 21 -14.16 -6.54 -5.77
CA LYS A 21 -13.37 -7.76 -5.97
C LYS A 21 -12.26 -7.60 -7.01
N ALA A 22 -12.36 -6.63 -7.92
CA ALA A 22 -11.31 -6.35 -8.89
C ALA A 22 -10.15 -5.51 -8.33
N ILE A 23 -10.38 -4.78 -7.23
CA ILE A 23 -9.39 -3.86 -6.64
C ILE A 23 -8.32 -4.61 -5.86
N GLU A 24 -8.73 -5.57 -5.03
CA GLU A 24 -7.82 -6.31 -4.14
C GLU A 24 -6.65 -6.97 -4.90
N PRO A 25 -6.88 -7.73 -6.00
CA PRO A 25 -5.80 -8.33 -6.77
C PRO A 25 -4.82 -7.30 -7.37
N LEU A 26 -5.30 -6.11 -7.74
CA LEU A 26 -4.45 -5.05 -8.27
C LEU A 26 -3.51 -4.49 -7.20
N VAL A 27 -4.05 -4.23 -6.01
CA VAL A 27 -3.27 -3.73 -4.87
C VAL A 27 -2.28 -4.80 -4.40
N ASP A 28 -2.70 -6.05 -4.28
CA ASP A 28 -1.83 -7.15 -3.86
C ASP A 28 -0.69 -7.38 -4.82
N LYS A 29 -0.99 -7.43 -6.12
CA LYS A 29 0.01 -7.58 -7.16
C LYS A 29 1.01 -6.42 -7.13
N LEU A 30 0.54 -5.18 -7.01
CA LEU A 30 1.42 -4.02 -6.88
C LEU A 30 2.37 -4.18 -5.68
N CYS A 31 1.86 -4.52 -4.50
CA CYS A 31 2.69 -4.66 -3.30
C CYS A 31 3.75 -5.75 -3.47
N GLN A 32 3.35 -6.91 -4.02
CA GLN A 32 4.27 -8.01 -4.33
C GLN A 32 5.33 -7.59 -5.35
N ASP A 33 4.94 -6.88 -6.42
CA ASP A 33 5.84 -6.40 -7.46
C ASP A 33 6.84 -5.37 -6.91
N ILE A 34 6.41 -4.48 -6.01
CA ILE A 34 7.30 -3.53 -5.30
C ILE A 34 8.32 -4.29 -4.47
N VAL A 35 7.87 -5.19 -3.59
CA VAL A 35 8.75 -5.92 -2.69
C VAL A 35 9.72 -6.81 -3.47
N ARG A 36 9.26 -7.47 -4.53
CA ARG A 36 10.11 -8.33 -5.36
C ARG A 36 11.15 -7.52 -6.15
N ALA A 37 10.77 -6.40 -6.75
CA ALA A 37 11.66 -5.62 -7.61
C ALA A 37 12.66 -4.77 -6.82
N HIS A 38 12.33 -4.38 -5.59
CA HIS A 38 13.13 -3.48 -4.77
C HIS A 38 13.58 -4.11 -3.44
N ARG A 39 13.55 -5.45 -3.35
CA ARG A 39 13.77 -6.22 -2.13
C ARG A 39 15.00 -5.77 -1.34
N ASP A 40 16.15 -5.72 -2.00
CA ASP A 40 17.42 -5.49 -1.33
C ASP A 40 17.49 -4.08 -0.73
N ALA A 41 17.04 -3.08 -1.49
CA ALA A 41 16.94 -1.70 -1.00
C ALA A 41 15.94 -1.59 0.17
N LEU A 42 14.77 -2.22 0.03
CA LEU A 42 13.73 -2.19 1.07
C LEU A 42 14.15 -2.91 2.36
N LEU A 43 14.97 -3.96 2.26
CA LEU A 43 15.52 -4.67 3.42
C LEU A 43 16.69 -3.92 4.07
N ALA A 44 17.46 -3.16 3.30
CA ALA A 44 18.61 -2.39 3.79
C ALA A 44 18.21 -1.13 4.58
N HIS A 45 16.97 -0.68 4.45
CA HIS A 45 16.45 0.51 5.12
C HIS A 45 15.42 0.19 6.21
N GLU A 46 15.17 1.17 7.07
CA GLU A 46 14.01 1.16 7.96
C GLU A 46 12.71 1.16 7.17
N VAL A 47 11.66 0.59 7.75
CA VAL A 47 10.35 0.49 7.09
C VAL A 47 9.78 1.85 6.69
N THR A 48 10.17 2.92 7.39
CA THR A 48 9.81 4.32 7.09
C THR A 48 10.24 4.78 5.70
N TYR A 49 11.23 4.13 5.08
CA TYR A 49 11.67 4.40 3.71
C TYR A 49 10.57 4.24 2.66
N VAL A 50 9.58 3.37 2.90
CA VAL A 50 8.47 3.14 1.96
C VAL A 50 7.54 4.34 1.84
N VAL A 51 7.45 5.17 2.89
CA VAL A 51 6.51 6.30 2.98
C VAL A 51 6.76 7.31 1.85
N PRO A 52 7.96 7.91 1.70
CA PRO A 52 8.22 8.84 0.60
C PRO A 52 8.13 8.18 -0.78
N ALA A 53 8.46 6.88 -0.89
CA ALA A 53 8.36 6.11 -2.13
C ALA A 53 6.92 6.01 -2.64
N VAL A 54 5.95 5.84 -1.73
CA VAL A 54 4.52 5.76 -2.10
C VAL A 54 3.95 7.16 -2.34
N TRP A 55 4.25 8.12 -1.45
CA TRP A 55 3.71 9.48 -1.54
C TRP A 55 4.25 10.29 -2.71
N GLY A 56 5.47 10.02 -3.17
CA GLY A 56 6.12 10.82 -4.21
C GLY A 56 6.74 12.11 -3.66
N VAL A 57 6.85 12.26 -2.35
CA VAL A 57 7.44 13.42 -1.68
C VAL A 57 8.19 12.99 -0.42
N SER A 58 9.31 13.65 -0.14
CA SER A 58 10.12 13.40 1.05
C SER A 58 10.44 14.74 1.75
N PRO A 59 10.25 14.83 3.08
CA PRO A 59 10.69 16.00 3.84
C PRO A 59 12.21 16.09 3.99
N GLN A 60 12.95 15.00 3.73
CA GLN A 60 14.41 14.95 3.85
C GLN A 60 15.17 15.33 2.56
N GLY A 61 14.45 15.68 1.49
CA GLY A 61 15.06 16.09 0.22
C GLY A 61 14.49 15.36 -1.00
N PRO A 62 15.17 15.41 -2.16
CA PRO A 62 14.70 14.76 -3.38
C PRO A 62 14.60 13.24 -3.22
N LEU A 63 13.60 12.65 -3.88
CA LEU A 63 13.51 11.19 -3.98
C LEU A 63 14.70 10.63 -4.76
N ASN A 64 15.20 9.48 -4.35
CA ASN A 64 16.12 8.69 -5.18
C ASN A 64 15.35 7.98 -6.32
N ASP A 65 16.09 7.33 -7.21
CA ASP A 65 15.50 6.75 -8.42
C ASP A 65 14.62 5.53 -8.12
N GLU A 66 14.95 4.76 -7.08
CA GLU A 66 14.12 3.66 -6.58
C GLU A 66 12.78 4.16 -6.04
N GLN A 67 12.78 5.21 -5.23
CA GLN A 67 11.57 5.83 -4.69
C GLN A 67 10.69 6.40 -5.80
N LYS A 68 11.29 7.05 -6.81
CA LYS A 68 10.56 7.53 -8.00
C LYS A 68 9.94 6.37 -8.78
N ALA A 69 10.67 5.27 -8.96
CA ALA A 69 10.18 4.10 -9.67
C ALA A 69 8.99 3.44 -8.95
N ILE A 70 9.06 3.33 -7.62
CA ILE A 70 7.94 2.86 -6.78
C ILE A 70 6.75 3.83 -6.93
N HIS A 71 6.98 5.14 -6.80
CA HIS A 71 5.93 6.15 -6.89
C HIS A 71 5.18 6.07 -8.23
N ALA A 72 5.91 5.93 -9.34
CA ALA A 72 5.31 5.83 -10.67
C ALA A 72 4.35 4.63 -10.79
N LYS A 73 4.74 3.46 -10.27
CA LYS A 73 3.87 2.26 -10.24
C LYS A 73 2.66 2.46 -9.33
N VAL A 74 2.87 3.05 -8.16
CA VAL A 74 1.79 3.35 -7.20
C VAL A 74 0.77 4.30 -7.83
N ALA A 75 1.23 5.40 -8.43
CA ALA A 75 0.35 6.37 -9.09
C ALA A 75 -0.50 5.70 -10.18
N GLN A 76 0.13 4.89 -11.03
CA GLN A 76 -0.58 4.17 -12.09
C GLN A 76 -1.69 3.25 -11.55
N VAL A 77 -1.44 2.51 -10.46
CA VAL A 77 -2.43 1.60 -9.87
C VAL A 77 -3.51 2.38 -9.12
N VAL A 78 -3.16 3.47 -8.43
CA VAL A 78 -4.14 4.37 -7.81
C VAL A 78 -5.11 4.88 -8.87
N ASP A 79 -4.63 5.34 -10.02
CA ASP A 79 -5.46 5.84 -11.12
C ASP A 79 -6.37 4.73 -11.72
N GLN A 80 -5.88 3.50 -11.79
CA GLN A 80 -6.68 2.34 -12.21
C GLN A 80 -7.80 2.04 -11.22
N VAL A 81 -7.49 2.02 -9.91
CA VAL A 81 -8.49 1.79 -8.87
C VAL A 81 -9.55 2.88 -8.92
N MET A 82 -9.16 4.16 -9.01
CA MET A 82 -10.10 5.28 -9.15
C MET A 82 -11.03 5.15 -10.36
N ALA A 83 -10.52 4.59 -11.46
CA ALA A 83 -11.33 4.32 -12.65
C ALA A 83 -12.38 3.22 -12.39
N ILE A 84 -12.02 2.15 -11.68
CA ILE A 84 -12.91 1.02 -11.37
C ILE A 84 -14.09 1.47 -10.50
N ILE A 85 -13.84 2.30 -9.50
CA ILE A 85 -14.88 2.84 -8.62
C ILE A 85 -15.60 4.07 -9.18
N ASP A 86 -15.34 4.44 -10.44
CA ASP A 86 -15.95 5.59 -11.14
C ASP A 86 -15.76 6.93 -10.39
N MET A 87 -14.65 7.07 -9.66
CA MET A 87 -14.34 8.28 -8.88
C MET A 87 -13.91 9.47 -9.74
N ARG A 88 -13.71 9.28 -11.04
CA ARG A 88 -13.40 10.37 -11.99
C ARG A 88 -14.52 11.40 -12.13
N ARG A 89 -15.72 11.09 -11.61
CA ARG A 89 -16.88 11.99 -11.57
C ARG A 89 -17.15 12.52 -10.16
N ALA A 90 -16.38 12.09 -9.18
CA ALA A 90 -16.49 12.52 -7.80
C ALA A 90 -15.94 13.95 -7.63
N GLN A 91 -16.22 14.57 -6.50
CA GLN A 91 -15.60 15.85 -6.19
C GLN A 91 -14.09 15.65 -5.92
N PRO A 92 -13.22 16.62 -6.26
CA PRO A 92 -11.78 16.50 -6.04
C PRO A 92 -11.40 16.11 -4.61
N ALA A 93 -12.15 16.56 -3.60
CA ALA A 93 -11.94 16.19 -2.20
C ALA A 93 -12.17 14.70 -1.93
N GLN A 94 -13.18 14.10 -2.56
CA GLN A 94 -13.49 12.68 -2.42
C GLN A 94 -12.45 11.82 -3.15
N GLU A 95 -12.06 12.25 -4.35
CA GLU A 95 -10.97 11.63 -5.10
C GLU A 95 -9.69 11.64 -4.27
N TYR A 96 -9.29 12.80 -3.74
CA TYR A 96 -8.11 12.90 -2.88
C TYR A 96 -8.20 12.00 -1.64
N ALA A 97 -9.34 11.99 -0.93
CA ALA A 97 -9.51 11.18 0.27
C ALA A 97 -9.36 9.68 0.00
N VAL A 98 -9.96 9.17 -1.09
CA VAL A 98 -9.82 7.76 -1.47
C VAL A 98 -8.40 7.45 -1.90
N ALA A 99 -7.74 8.35 -2.63
CA ALA A 99 -6.36 8.19 -3.07
C ALA A 99 -5.40 8.17 -1.88
N TYR A 100 -5.68 8.96 -0.84
CA TYR A 100 -4.94 9.01 0.40
C TYR A 100 -5.07 7.67 1.17
N LEU A 101 -6.29 7.15 1.33
CA LEU A 101 -6.54 5.87 1.98
C LEU A 101 -5.87 4.71 1.24
N LEU A 102 -5.95 4.70 -0.09
CA LEU A 102 -5.34 3.67 -0.91
C LEU A 102 -3.81 3.67 -0.78
N ARG A 103 -3.17 4.84 -0.78
CA ARG A 103 -1.72 4.96 -0.53
C ARG A 103 -1.35 4.49 0.89
N GLY A 104 -2.15 4.83 1.89
CA GLY A 104 -1.98 4.31 3.25
C GLY A 104 -2.04 2.78 3.32
N LEU A 105 -3.01 2.17 2.63
CA LEU A 105 -3.11 0.70 2.53
C LEU A 105 -1.88 0.07 1.86
N ILE A 106 -1.40 0.67 0.78
CA ILE A 106 -0.19 0.20 0.08
C ILE A 106 1.03 0.27 0.99
N ILE A 107 1.23 1.39 1.70
CA ILE A 107 2.31 1.57 2.69
C ILE A 107 2.25 0.44 3.72
N SER A 108 1.08 0.22 4.33
CA SER A 108 0.91 -0.81 5.37
C SER A 108 1.20 -2.22 4.85
N LYS A 109 0.72 -2.58 3.65
CA LYS A 109 0.95 -3.91 3.07
C LYS A 109 2.42 -4.15 2.72
N VAL A 110 3.08 -3.18 2.09
CA VAL A 110 4.50 -3.27 1.75
C VAL A 110 5.35 -3.31 3.02
N ALA A 111 5.06 -2.46 4.01
CA ALA A 111 5.71 -2.46 5.32
C ALA A 111 5.61 -3.83 6.00
N PHE A 112 4.40 -4.39 6.06
CA PHE A 112 4.17 -5.71 6.63
C PHE A 112 4.98 -6.82 5.93
N GLN A 113 5.03 -6.81 4.60
CA GLN A 113 5.81 -7.78 3.83
C GLN A 113 7.32 -7.64 4.08
N ILE A 114 7.85 -6.41 4.17
CA ILE A 114 9.27 -6.15 4.46
C ILE A 114 9.62 -6.62 5.86
N GLU A 115 8.84 -6.23 6.87
CA GLU A 115 9.11 -6.60 8.26
C GLU A 115 8.97 -8.12 8.46
N GLY A 116 8.00 -8.76 7.82
CA GLY A 116 7.89 -10.22 7.79
C GLY A 116 9.12 -10.89 7.17
N LEU A 117 9.68 -10.34 6.09
CA LEU A 117 10.91 -10.84 5.48
C LEU A 117 12.13 -10.62 6.40
N LYS A 118 12.26 -9.47 7.04
CA LYS A 118 13.33 -9.19 8.01
C LYS A 118 13.28 -10.17 9.16
N TYR A 119 12.10 -10.35 9.76
CA TYR A 119 11.89 -11.31 10.83
C TYR A 119 12.28 -12.73 10.42
N HIS A 120 11.86 -13.18 9.22
CA HIS A 120 12.21 -14.51 8.72
C HIS A 120 13.73 -14.67 8.52
N LEU A 121 14.41 -13.65 7.98
CA LEU A 121 15.87 -13.65 7.83
C LEU A 121 16.60 -13.66 9.19
N MET A 122 16.08 -12.93 10.18
CA MET A 122 16.61 -12.94 11.54
C MET A 122 16.48 -14.33 12.18
N CYS A 123 15.32 -14.99 12.06
CA CYS A 123 15.13 -16.34 12.59
C CYS A 123 16.03 -17.39 11.90
N MET A 124 16.28 -17.26 10.59
CA MET A 124 17.18 -18.17 9.87
C MET A 124 18.65 -17.97 10.21
N ASN A 125 19.05 -16.72 10.53
CA ASN A 125 20.42 -16.35 10.86
C ASN A 125 20.70 -16.36 12.37
N ALA A 126 19.71 -16.63 13.21
CA ALA A 126 19.91 -16.79 14.63
C ALA A 126 20.90 -17.94 14.87
N PRO A 127 21.99 -17.73 15.64
CA PRO A 127 22.86 -18.83 16.02
C PRO A 127 22.00 -19.90 16.70
N ARG A 128 22.18 -21.17 16.32
CA ARG A 128 21.55 -22.31 17.01
C ARG A 128 22.07 -22.35 18.46
N GLY A 129 21.49 -21.53 19.34
CA GLY A 129 21.96 -21.31 20.72
C GLY A 129 21.75 -19.91 21.33
N GLY A 130 20.96 -19.01 20.74
CA GLY A 130 20.56 -17.74 21.39
C GLY A 130 19.39 -17.90 22.36
N PRO A 131 19.27 -17.05 23.41
CA PRO A 131 18.40 -17.32 24.56
C PRO A 131 16.93 -17.38 24.16
N ASP A 132 16.25 -18.40 24.68
CA ASP A 132 14.82 -18.59 24.60
C ASP A 132 14.11 -17.32 25.09
N MET A 133 13.36 -16.65 24.21
CA MET A 133 12.50 -15.53 24.59
C MET A 133 11.37 -16.11 25.46
N THR A 134 11.63 -16.18 26.76
CA THR A 134 10.64 -16.64 27.73
C THR A 134 9.51 -15.61 27.85
N GLN A 135 8.32 -16.08 28.22
CA GLN A 135 7.07 -15.31 28.41
C GLN A 135 7.19 -13.96 29.16
N ARG A 136 8.28 -13.70 29.90
CA ARG A 136 8.49 -12.43 30.61
C ARG A 136 8.66 -11.21 29.69
N ASP A 137 9.17 -11.42 28.47
CA ASP A 137 9.39 -10.30 27.53
C ASP A 137 8.07 -9.78 26.93
N PHE A 138 7.00 -10.58 26.97
CA PHE A 138 5.65 -10.15 26.57
C PHE A 138 4.93 -9.35 27.68
N GLU A 139 5.24 -9.58 28.96
CA GLU A 139 4.54 -8.92 30.08
C GLU A 139 4.92 -7.45 30.24
N THR A 140 6.08 -7.02 29.74
CA THR A 140 6.54 -5.62 29.84
C THR A 140 5.96 -4.69 28.77
N MET A 141 5.31 -5.22 27.73
CA MET A 141 4.67 -4.39 26.69
C MET A 141 3.18 -4.10 26.95
N GLY A 142 2.59 -4.70 27.99
CA GLY A 142 1.17 -4.55 28.33
C GLY A 142 0.85 -3.49 29.38
N ASN A 143 1.85 -2.84 29.98
CA ASN A 143 1.66 -1.78 30.97
C ASN A 143 2.38 -0.51 30.55
N ALA A 144 1.71 0.28 29.70
CA ALA A 144 1.98 1.70 29.48
C ALA A 144 0.65 2.45 29.38
#